data_AF-A0A2S9FJI5-F1
#
_entry.id   AF-A0A2S9FJI5-F1
#
_cell.length_a   1.000
_cell.length_b   1.000
_cell.length_c   1.000
_cell.angle_alpha   90.00
_cell.angle_beta   90.00
_cell.angle_gamma   90.00
#
_symmetry.space_group_name_H-M   'P 1'
#
loop_
_entity.id
_entity.type
_entity.pdbx_description
1 polymer ?
#
loop_
_entity_poly.entity_id
_entity_poly.type
_entity_poly.pdbx_seq_one_letter_code
_entity_poly.pdbx_strand_id
1 'polypeptide(L)'
;MQQLSWTDDLMLRAERPETPIQIQMLLIYDPATAPGGRVTFKGILEEVGARLHLAPTFRRRLTDLPGGLHMPYWVDDPDFDLEYHVRHIALPQPG
;
A
#
# COMPACT_ATOMS: atom_id res chain seq x y z
N MET A 1 7.37 -16.73 0.08
CA MET A 1 5.93 -17.06 0.04
C MET A 1 5.44 -17.38 1.44
N GLN A 2 4.25 -16.92 1.82
CA GLN A 2 3.65 -17.14 3.14
C GLN A 2 2.14 -17.35 2.96
N GLN A 3 1.57 -18.40 3.57
CA GLN A 3 0.12 -18.63 3.49
C GLN A 3 -0.64 -17.55 4.27
N LEU A 4 -1.83 -17.16 3.78
CA LEU A 4 -2.71 -16.26 4.52
C LEU A 4 -3.11 -16.87 5.86
N SER A 5 -3.24 -16.00 6.85
CA SER A 5 -3.91 -16.37 8.08
C SER A 5 -5.40 -16.61 7.80
N TRP A 6 -6.04 -17.43 8.63
CA TRP A 6 -7.48 -17.70 8.49
C TRP A 6 -8.32 -16.42 8.62
N THR A 7 -7.90 -15.49 9.49
CA THR A 7 -8.58 -14.20 9.66
C THR A 7 -8.47 -13.31 8.42
N ASP A 8 -7.31 -13.29 7.76
CA ASP A 8 -7.13 -12.50 6.54
C ASP A 8 -7.93 -13.10 5.37
N ASP A 9 -7.95 -14.44 5.24
CA ASP A 9 -8.75 -15.14 4.21
C ASP A 9 -10.26 -14.89 4.41
N LEU A 10 -10.72 -14.90 5.67
CA LEU A 10 -12.11 -14.56 6.00
C LEU A 10 -12.45 -13.12 5.59
N MET A 11 -11.59 -12.15 5.88
CA MET A 11 -11.80 -10.75 5.48
C MET A 11 -11.81 -10.59 3.97
N LEU A 12 -10.86 -11.20 3.26
CA LEU A 12 -10.81 -11.16 1.79
C LEU A 12 -12.09 -11.73 1.15
N ARG A 13 -12.66 -12.81 1.71
CA ARG A 13 -13.91 -13.41 1.22
C ARG A 13 -15.16 -12.61 1.60
N ALA A 14 -15.11 -11.87 2.70
CA ALA A 14 -16.23 -11.06 3.18
C ALA A 14 -16.37 -9.74 2.42
N GLU A 15 -15.28 -9.24 1.81
CA GLU A 15 -15.26 -8.01 1.04
C GLU A 15 -16.20 -8.07 -0.17
N ARG A 16 -16.90 -6.97 -0.42
CA ARG A 16 -17.78 -6.78 -1.57
C ARG A 16 -17.57 -5.38 -2.14
N PRO A 17 -17.90 -5.12 -3.42
CA PRO A 17 -17.81 -3.78 -3.99
C PRO A 17 -18.55 -2.70 -3.17
N GLU A 18 -19.66 -3.06 -2.52
CA GLU A 18 -20.45 -2.16 -1.68
C GLU A 18 -19.89 -1.99 -0.26
N THR A 19 -19.03 -2.91 0.19
CA THR A 19 -18.47 -2.94 1.55
C THR A 19 -16.97 -3.28 1.48
N PRO A 20 -16.11 -2.34 1.02
CA PRO A 20 -14.68 -2.54 1.02
C PRO A 20 -14.14 -2.61 2.46
N ILE A 21 -13.16 -3.48 2.69
CA ILE A 21 -12.62 -3.78 4.03
C ILE A 21 -11.24 -3.11 4.24
N GLN A 22 -10.78 -2.32 3.27
CA GLN A 22 -9.57 -1.52 3.39
C GLN A 22 -9.66 -0.47 4.53
N ILE A 23 -8.61 -0.39 5.33
CA ILE A 23 -8.45 0.65 6.35
C ILE A 23 -7.77 1.86 5.71
N GLN A 24 -8.26 3.06 6.04
CA GLN A 24 -7.73 4.32 5.55
C GLN A 24 -7.34 5.23 6.72
N MET A 25 -6.33 6.05 6.50
CA MET A 25 -5.85 7.02 7.49
C MET A 25 -5.62 8.37 6.81
N LEU A 26 -6.12 9.44 7.44
CA LEU A 26 -5.86 10.81 7.05
C LEU A 26 -4.79 11.40 7.96
N LEU A 27 -3.67 11.80 7.38
CA LEU A 27 -2.54 12.42 8.07
C LEU A 27 -2.36 13.85 7.56
N ILE A 28 -2.32 14.81 8.47
CA ILE A 28 -2.12 16.23 8.15
C ILE A 28 -0.75 16.64 8.70
N TYR A 29 0.08 17.21 7.84
CA TYR A 29 1.44 17.62 8.15
C TYR A 29 1.64 19.10 7.93
N ASP A 30 2.50 19.73 8.73
CA ASP A 30 2.97 21.10 8.52
C ASP A 30 4.31 21.09 7.74
N PRO A 31 4.34 21.53 6.47
CA PRO A 31 5.54 21.53 5.66
C PRO A 31 6.60 22.54 6.12
N ALA A 32 6.25 23.53 6.96
CA ALA A 32 7.20 24.51 7.48
C ALA A 32 8.32 23.88 8.34
N THR A 33 8.06 22.67 8.87
CA THR A 33 9.01 21.91 9.68
C THR A 33 9.97 21.04 8.87
N ALA A 34 9.74 20.91 7.55
CA ALA A 34 10.61 20.15 6.68
C ALA A 34 11.96 20.87 6.46
N PRO A 35 13.07 20.13 6.27
CA PRO A 35 14.34 20.73 5.85
C PRO A 35 14.16 21.61 4.59
N GLY A 36 14.50 22.90 4.69
CA GLY A 36 14.30 23.86 3.60
C GLY A 36 12.85 24.36 3.43
N GLY A 37 11.95 24.06 4.38
CA GLY A 37 10.57 24.58 4.41
C GLY A 37 9.66 24.06 3.30
N ARG A 38 10.03 22.94 2.65
CA ARG A 38 9.30 22.40 1.51
C ARG A 38 9.34 20.87 1.50
N VAL A 39 8.18 20.27 1.21
CA VAL A 39 8.06 18.84 0.92
C VAL A 39 7.90 18.66 -0.58
N THR A 40 8.66 17.73 -1.17
CA THR A 40 8.53 17.37 -2.58
C THR A 40 8.04 15.94 -2.70
N PHE A 41 7.29 15.65 -3.78
CA PHE A 41 6.82 14.29 -4.03
C PHE A 41 7.99 13.30 -4.16
N LYS A 42 9.07 13.68 -4.85
CA LYS A 42 10.29 12.87 -4.94
C LYS A 42 10.90 12.59 -3.57
N GLY A 43 10.96 13.57 -2.68
CA GLY A 43 11.44 13.38 -1.30
C GLY A 43 10.57 12.39 -0.51
N ILE A 44 9.25 12.41 -0.72
CA ILE A 44 8.34 11.41 -0.12
C ILE A 44 8.67 10.01 -0.64
N LEU A 45 8.84 9.85 -1.95
CA LEU A 45 9.20 8.55 -2.55
C LEU A 45 10.54 8.03 -2.02
N GLU A 46 11.55 8.90 -1.90
CA GLU A 46 12.87 8.54 -1.35
C GLU A 46 12.76 8.05 0.10
N GLU A 47 12.01 8.77 0.96
CA GLU A 47 11.86 8.38 2.37
C GLU A 47 11.04 7.11 2.57
N VAL A 48 9.98 6.91 1.78
CA VAL A 48 9.21 5.67 1.79
C VAL A 48 10.08 4.51 1.28
N GLY A 49 10.72 4.68 0.12
CA GLY A 49 11.57 3.69 -0.52
C GLY A 49 12.70 3.20 0.38
N ALA A 50 13.38 4.13 1.07
CA ALA A 50 14.45 3.81 2.02
C ALA A 50 13.99 2.90 3.18
N ARG A 51 12.70 2.94 3.56
CA ARG A 51 12.12 2.19 4.68
C ARG A 51 11.24 1.01 4.28
N LEU A 52 10.97 0.78 2.99
CA LEU A 52 10.14 -0.34 2.53
C LEU A 52 10.61 -1.70 3.07
N HIS A 53 11.92 -1.88 3.24
CA HIS A 53 12.51 -3.10 3.80
C HIS A 53 12.06 -3.42 5.24
N LEU A 54 11.60 -2.42 6.00
CA LEU A 54 11.10 -2.58 7.37
C LEU A 54 9.71 -3.25 7.42
N ALA A 55 8.96 -3.19 6.31
CA ALA A 55 7.61 -3.74 6.22
C ALA A 55 7.44 -4.54 4.91
N PRO A 56 7.91 -5.80 4.87
CA PRO A 56 7.86 -6.64 3.67
C PRO A 56 6.47 -6.77 3.04
N THR A 57 5.40 -6.66 3.85
CA THR A 57 4.00 -6.72 3.41
C THR A 57 3.67 -5.71 2.30
N PHE A 58 4.30 -4.53 2.28
CA PHE A 58 4.04 -3.54 1.24
C PHE A 58 4.52 -3.93 -0.15
N ARG A 59 5.40 -4.94 -0.25
CA ARG A 59 5.95 -5.44 -1.53
C ARG A 59 5.40 -6.82 -1.88
N ARG A 60 4.30 -7.23 -1.26
CA ARG A 60 3.69 -8.54 -1.48
C ARG A 60 2.35 -8.40 -2.16
N ARG A 61 2.03 -9.39 -2.99
CA ARG A 61 0.71 -9.56 -3.60
C ARG A 61 0.12 -10.92 -3.23
N LEU A 62 -1.19 -11.02 -3.36
CA LEU A 62 -1.89 -12.30 -3.26
C LEU A 62 -1.68 -13.10 -4.55
N THR A 63 -1.48 -14.41 -4.41
CA THR A 63 -1.60 -15.36 -5.50
C THR A 63 -2.58 -16.44 -5.10
N ASP A 64 -3.50 -16.75 -6.01
CA ASP A 64 -4.37 -17.91 -5.89
C ASP A 64 -3.67 -19.15 -6.42
N LEU A 65 -4.00 -20.30 -5.85
CA LEU A 65 -3.62 -21.59 -6.40
C LEU A 65 -4.68 -22.07 -7.40
N PRO A 66 -4.27 -22.76 -8.48
CA PRO A 66 -5.21 -23.33 -9.43
C PRO A 66 -6.29 -24.16 -8.74
N GLY A 67 -7.56 -23.87 -9.05
CA GLY A 67 -8.71 -24.60 -8.52
C GLY A 67 -9.16 -24.23 -7.10
N GLY A 68 -8.56 -23.23 -6.45
CA GLY A 68 -9.06 -22.70 -5.17
C GLY A 68 -9.03 -23.68 -3.99
N LEU A 69 -8.21 -24.74 -4.09
CA LEU A 69 -8.14 -25.84 -3.12
C LEU A 69 -7.48 -25.46 -1.78
N HIS A 70 -6.86 -24.27 -1.71
CA HIS A 70 -6.15 -23.78 -0.54
C HIS A 70 -6.38 -22.26 -0.36
N MET A 71 -6.11 -21.76 0.85
CA MET A 71 -6.06 -20.32 1.09
C MET A 71 -4.97 -19.66 0.23
N PRO A 72 -5.17 -18.40 -0.19
CA PRO A 72 -4.17 -17.66 -0.95
C PRO A 72 -2.83 -17.53 -0.23
N TYR A 73 -1.78 -17.22 -0.99
CA TYR A 73 -0.45 -16.97 -0.47
C TYR A 73 -0.05 -15.53 -0.73
N TRP A 74 0.61 -14.93 0.26
CA TRP A 74 1.44 -13.76 0.06
C TRP A 74 2.74 -14.16 -0.65
N VAL A 75 3.02 -13.51 -1.77
CA VAL A 75 4.25 -13.66 -2.54
C VAL A 75 4.87 -12.30 -2.77
N ASP A 76 6.20 -12.23 -2.84
CA ASP A 76 6.86 -10.98 -3.22
C ASP A 76 6.46 -10.62 -4.64
N ASP A 77 6.17 -9.34 -4.87
CA ASP A 77 5.78 -8.83 -6.17
C ASP A 77 7.04 -8.51 -7.00
N PRO A 78 7.32 -9.27 -8.08
CA PRO A 78 8.50 -9.03 -8.91
C PRO A 78 8.41 -7.70 -9.67
N ASP A 79 7.19 -7.20 -9.88
CA ASP A 79 6.91 -6.01 -10.68
C ASP A 79 6.50 -4.81 -9.79
N PHE A 80 6.88 -4.83 -8.51
CA PHE A 80 6.53 -3.78 -7.55
C PHE A 80 6.99 -2.39 -8.01
N ASP A 81 6.03 -1.49 -8.17
CA ASP A 81 6.25 -0.09 -8.54
C ASP A 81 5.78 0.85 -7.42
N LEU A 82 6.73 1.57 -6.80
CA LEU A 82 6.43 2.50 -5.72
C LEU A 82 5.57 3.68 -6.19
N GLU A 83 5.77 4.17 -7.42
CA GLU A 83 5.03 5.32 -7.96
C GLU A 83 3.59 4.95 -8.34
N TYR A 84 3.32 3.67 -8.58
CA TYR A 84 1.95 3.17 -8.72
C TYR A 84 1.17 3.28 -7.39
N HIS A 85 1.83 2.97 -6.28
CA HIS A 85 1.23 2.93 -4.93
C HIS A 85 1.21 4.28 -4.22
N VAL A 86 2.16 5.18 -4.50
CA VAL A 86 2.21 6.54 -3.92
C VAL A 86 1.84 7.53 -5.00
N ARG A 87 0.70 8.22 -4.83
CA ARG A 87 0.21 9.18 -5.83
C ARG A 87 0.25 10.61 -5.30
N HIS A 88 0.67 11.54 -6.16
CA HIS A 88 0.58 12.96 -5.90
C HIS A 88 -0.60 13.54 -6.67
N ILE A 89 -1.62 13.98 -5.93
CA ILE A 89 -2.84 14.53 -6.50
C ILE A 89 -3.05 15.91 -5.87
N ALA A 90 -3.28 16.90 -6.71
CA ALA A 90 -3.71 18.22 -6.32
C ALA A 90 -4.91 18.60 -7.19
N LEU A 91 -5.81 19.38 -6.62
CA LEU A 91 -6.83 20.04 -7.38
C LEU A 91 -6.20 21.20 -8.21
N PRO A 92 -6.80 21.62 -9.33
CA PRO A 92 -6.29 22.73 -10.13
C PRO A 92 -6.30 24.05 -9.36
N GLN A 93 -5.28 24.90 -9.56
CA GLN A 93 -5.23 26.22 -8.91
C GLN A 93 -6.53 27.01 -9.12
N PRO A 94 -7.05 27.73 -8.10
CA PRO A 94 -6.45 28.00 -6.79
C PRO A 94 -6.81 26.98 -5.69
N GLY A 95 -7.60 25.97 -6.04
CA GLY A 95 -8.17 24.98 -5.14
C GLY A 95 -8.16 23.69 -5.90
#